data_AF-A0A2S8SD04-F1
#
_entry.id   AF-A0A2S8SD04-F1
#
_cell.length_a   1.000
_cell.length_b   1.000
_cell.length_c   1.000
_cell.angle_alpha   90.00
_cell.angle_beta   90.00
_cell.angle_gamma   90.00
#
_symmetry.space_group_name_H-M   'P 1'
#
loop_
_entity.id
_entity.type
_entity.pdbx_description
1 polymer ?
#
loop_
_entity_poly.entity_id
_entity_poly.type
_entity_poly.pdbx_seq_one_letter_code
_entity_poly.pdbx_strand_id
1 'polypeptide(L)'
;MTYAEAQEALPKVKRENLLRAMAIIGTHPCESQVALKGQCIIVDQVQLELWNPDDLEVASVLMVSKEFGFALSAIGHTIDDLRALQKPWITLGRAFVSEAT
;
A
#
# COMPACT_ATOMS: atom_id res chain seq x y z
N MET A 1 7.55 -19.94 2.68
CA MET A 1 8.02 -18.74 3.37
C MET A 1 7.27 -18.67 4.67
N THR A 2 7.98 -18.64 5.79
CA THR A 2 7.40 -18.47 7.14
C THR A 2 7.04 -17.00 7.39
N TYR A 3 6.26 -16.70 8.43
CA TYR A 3 5.92 -15.33 8.79
C TYR A 3 7.17 -14.50 9.10
N ALA A 4 8.14 -15.08 9.81
CA ALA A 4 9.41 -14.43 10.13
C ALA A 4 10.20 -14.06 8.86
N GLU A 5 10.30 -14.97 7.90
CA GLU A 5 10.97 -14.72 6.61
C GLU A 5 10.24 -13.64 5.79
N ALA A 6 8.90 -13.64 5.81
CA ALA A 6 8.09 -12.64 5.13
C ALA A 6 8.20 -11.25 5.77
N GLN A 7 8.33 -11.19 7.10
CA GLN A 7 8.52 -9.95 7.85
C GLN A 7 9.89 -9.33 7.60
N GLU A 8 10.94 -10.15 7.48
CA GLU A 8 12.30 -9.68 7.17
C GLU A 8 12.42 -9.14 5.74
N ALA A 9 11.59 -9.66 4.81
CA ALA A 9 11.53 -9.22 3.42
C ALA A 9 10.75 -7.90 3.20
N LEU A 10 10.11 -7.35 4.23
CA LEU A 10 9.38 -6.09 4.10
C LEU A 10 10.33 -4.92 3.84
N PRO A 11 9.95 -3.97 2.98
CA PRO A 11 10.67 -2.70 2.91
C PRO A 11 10.66 -2.03 4.28
N LYS A 12 11.80 -1.45 4.67
CA LYS A 12 11.92 -0.68 5.92
C LYS A 12 11.10 0.61 5.78
N VAL A 13 9.84 0.57 6.20
CA VAL A 13 8.95 1.73 6.23
C VAL A 13 9.09 2.45 7.57
N LYS A 14 9.14 3.79 7.53
CA LYS A 14 9.16 4.58 8.77
C LYS A 14 7.90 4.33 9.59
N ARG A 15 8.03 4.30 10.91
CA ARG A 15 6.89 4.08 11.82
C ARG A 15 5.75 5.09 11.59
N GLU A 16 6.08 6.36 11.37
CA GLU A 16 5.11 7.40 11.04
C GLU A 16 4.34 7.13 9.74
N ASN A 17 5.02 6.65 8.69
CA ASN A 17 4.41 6.33 7.39
C ASN A 17 3.50 5.12 7.50
N LEU A 18 3.90 4.10 8.26
CA LEU A 18 3.03 2.95 8.55
C LEU A 18 1.77 3.37 9.30
N LEU A 19 1.90 4.18 10.35
CA LEU A 19 0.75 4.69 11.11
C LEU A 19 -0.18 5.53 10.24
N ARG A 20 0.38 6.36 9.36
CA ARG A 20 -0.40 7.16 8.41
C ARG A 20 -1.16 6.29 7.41
N ALA A 21 -0.52 5.26 6.85
CA ALA A 21 -1.18 4.30 5.98
C ALA A 21 -2.31 3.55 6.70
N MET A 22 -2.08 3.09 7.93
CA MET A 22 -3.11 2.45 8.75
C MET A 22 -4.28 3.38 9.05
N ALA A 23 -4.03 4.65 9.33
CA ALA A 23 -5.08 5.65 9.56
C ALA A 23 -5.97 5.81 8.33
N ILE A 24 -5.38 5.85 7.13
CA ILE A 24 -6.10 5.93 5.85
C ILE A 24 -6.91 4.64 5.61
N ILE A 25 -6.33 3.46 5.82
CA ILE A 25 -7.06 2.18 5.69
C ILE A 25 -8.23 2.12 6.68
N GLY A 26 -8.03 2.63 7.89
CA GLY A 26 -9.03 2.67 8.95
C GLY A 26 -10.26 3.52 8.64
N THR A 27 -10.18 4.45 7.66
CA THR A 27 -11.37 5.17 7.17
C THR A 27 -12.22 4.34 6.23
N HIS A 28 -11.77 3.13 5.86
CA HIS A 28 -12.44 2.20 4.95
C HIS A 28 -12.84 2.87 3.61
N PRO A 29 -11.90 3.50 2.91
CA PRO A 29 -12.21 4.20 1.66
C PRO A 29 -12.69 3.20 0.60
N CYS A 30 -13.79 3.54 -0.06
CA CYS A 30 -14.26 2.77 -1.21
C CYS A 30 -13.55 3.21 -2.50
N GLU A 31 -13.67 2.43 -3.57
CA GLU A 31 -13.01 2.67 -4.85
C GLU A 31 -13.27 4.10 -5.40
N SER A 32 -14.48 4.63 -5.26
CA SER A 32 -14.81 5.99 -5.75
C SER A 32 -14.16 7.11 -4.94
N GLN A 33 -13.60 6.81 -3.76
CA GLN A 33 -12.85 7.76 -2.93
C GLN A 33 -11.35 7.75 -3.23
N VAL A 34 -10.89 6.85 -4.12
CA VAL A 34 -9.51 6.78 -4.58
C VAL A 34 -9.43 7.36 -5.99
N ALA A 35 -8.63 8.40 -6.17
CA ALA A 35 -8.38 9.02 -7.46
C ALA A 35 -6.90 9.21 -7.69
N LEU A 36 -6.45 9.04 -8.94
CA LEU A 36 -5.12 9.49 -9.34
C LEU A 36 -5.25 10.75 -10.18
N LYS A 37 -4.49 11.79 -9.81
CA LYS A 37 -4.42 13.04 -10.56
C LYS A 37 -2.95 13.38 -10.79
N GLY A 38 -2.47 13.16 -12.01
CA GLY A 38 -1.05 13.30 -12.34
C GLY A 38 -0.21 12.29 -11.57
N GLN A 39 0.75 12.74 -10.77
CA GLN A 39 1.54 11.87 -9.89
C GLN A 39 1.07 11.95 -8.42
N CYS A 40 -0.19 12.31 -8.19
CA CYS A 40 -0.79 12.32 -6.86
C CYS A 40 -1.86 11.24 -6.74
N ILE A 41 -1.80 10.45 -5.67
CA ILE A 41 -2.92 9.59 -5.23
C ILE A 41 -3.73 10.40 -4.23
N ILE A 42 -5.04 10.48 -4.44
CA ILE A 42 -5.99 11.12 -3.54
C ILE A 42 -6.87 10.03 -2.97
N VAL A 43 -6.98 9.98 -1.65
CA VAL A 43 -7.77 9.00 -0.91
C VAL A 43 -8.52 9.74 0.16
N ASP A 44 -9.85 9.82 0.04
CA ASP A 44 -10.68 10.38 1.10
C ASP A 44 -10.14 11.74 1.64
N GLN A 45 -9.89 12.68 0.71
CA GLN A 45 -9.28 14.00 0.95
C GLN A 45 -7.80 14.02 1.37
N VAL A 46 -7.15 12.87 1.56
CA VAL A 46 -5.70 12.77 1.76
C VAL A 46 -5.02 12.71 0.40
N GLN A 47 -4.11 13.65 0.15
CA GLN A 47 -3.26 13.64 -1.03
C GLN A 47 -1.89 13.04 -0.69
N LEU A 48 -1.42 12.13 -1.54
CA LEU A 48 -0.10 11.51 -1.51
C LEU A 48 0.61 11.83 -2.82
N GLU A 49 1.80 12.41 -2.73
CA GLU A 49 2.60 12.81 -3.88
C GLU A 49 3.67 11.75 -4.17
N LEU A 50 3.60 11.07 -5.32
CA LEU A 50 4.48 9.93 -5.61
C LEU A 50 5.96 10.30 -5.82
N TRP A 51 6.27 11.58 -6.01
CA TRP A 51 7.65 12.09 -6.01
C TRP A 51 8.21 12.29 -4.60
N ASN A 52 7.35 12.33 -3.58
CA ASN A 52 7.76 12.43 -2.19
C ASN A 52 8.04 11.01 -1.64
N PRO A 53 9.27 10.73 -1.15
CA PRO A 53 9.63 9.40 -0.64
C PRO A 53 8.73 8.90 0.50
N ASP A 54 8.28 9.79 1.38
CA ASP A 54 7.42 9.42 2.51
C ASP A 54 6.01 9.06 2.05
N ASP A 55 5.46 9.81 1.09
CA ASP A 55 4.15 9.51 0.50
C ASP A 55 4.20 8.24 -0.36
N LEU A 56 5.33 7.99 -1.04
CA LEU A 56 5.55 6.76 -1.80
C LEU A 56 5.61 5.54 -0.88
N GLU A 57 6.26 5.65 0.29
CA GLU A 57 6.24 4.60 1.31
C GLU A 57 4.80 4.34 1.79
N VAL A 58 4.03 5.38 2.11
CA VAL A 58 2.61 5.27 2.50
C VAL A 58 1.81 4.56 1.40
N ALA A 59 1.94 5.01 0.15
CA ALA A 59 1.25 4.43 -1.00
C ALA A 59 1.56 2.93 -1.17
N SER A 60 2.81 2.51 -0.95
CA SER A 60 3.21 1.10 -1.05
C SER A 60 2.49 0.19 -0.05
N VAL A 61 2.19 0.71 1.15
CA VAL A 61 1.43 -0.01 2.18
C VAL A 61 -0.06 -0.03 1.79
N LEU A 62 -0.59 1.08 1.28
CA LEU A 62 -2.00 1.19 0.86
C LEU A 62 -2.34 0.27 -0.30
N MET A 63 -1.39 -0.06 -1.17
CA MET A 63 -1.58 -1.03 -2.25
C MET A 63 -2.10 -2.39 -1.75
N VAL A 64 -1.89 -2.75 -0.48
CA VAL A 64 -2.40 -4.00 0.11
C VAL A 64 -3.93 -4.01 0.21
N SER A 65 -4.57 -2.85 0.33
CA SER A 65 -6.04 -2.74 0.25
C SER A 65 -6.51 -3.04 -1.17
N LYS A 66 -7.58 -3.82 -1.27
CA LYS A 66 -8.16 -4.26 -2.54
C LYS A 66 -8.70 -3.07 -3.34
N GLU A 67 -9.32 -2.14 -2.64
CA GLU A 67 -9.95 -0.92 -3.15
C GLU A 67 -8.90 -0.01 -3.79
N PHE A 68 -7.77 0.14 -3.11
CA PHE A 68 -6.60 0.86 -3.61
C PHE A 68 -5.91 0.18 -4.78
N GLY A 69 -5.63 -1.13 -4.65
CA GLY A 69 -4.98 -1.91 -5.69
C GLY A 69 -5.79 -1.93 -6.99
N PHE A 70 -7.12 -1.93 -6.90
CA PHE A 70 -8.01 -1.85 -8.07
C PHE A 70 -8.00 -0.45 -8.69
N ALA A 71 -8.20 0.60 -7.90
CA ALA A 71 -8.19 1.99 -8.38
C ALA A 71 -6.87 2.36 -9.08
N LEU A 72 -5.74 1.89 -8.55
CA LEU A 72 -4.42 2.13 -9.13
C LEU A 72 -4.12 1.23 -10.33
N SER A 73 -4.76 0.06 -10.45
CA SER A 73 -4.55 -0.86 -11.58
C SER A 73 -5.00 -0.32 -12.94
N ALA A 74 -5.80 0.75 -12.95
CA ALA A 74 -6.25 1.42 -14.17
C ALA A 74 -5.20 2.37 -14.78
N ILE A 75 -4.08 2.66 -14.09
CA ILE A 75 -3.17 3.73 -14.49
C ILE A 75 -1.72 3.25 -14.70
N GLY A 76 -1.43 2.72 -15.90
CA GLY A 76 -0.11 2.75 -16.57
C GLY A 76 1.15 2.26 -15.83
N HIS A 77 2.33 2.54 -16.41
CA HIS A 77 3.63 1.97 -16.02
C HIS A 77 4.06 2.18 -14.54
N THR A 78 3.53 3.19 -13.85
CA THR A 78 3.81 3.45 -12.42
C THR A 78 3.27 2.34 -11.51
N ILE A 79 2.33 1.53 -12.00
CA ILE A 79 1.82 0.33 -11.33
C ILE A 79 2.90 -0.71 -11.08
N ASP A 80 3.86 -0.89 -11.99
CA ASP A 80 4.79 -2.02 -11.90
C ASP A 80 5.72 -1.85 -10.71
N ASP A 81 6.17 -0.61 -10.46
CA ASP A 81 6.98 -0.25 -9.30
C ASP A 81 6.18 -0.36 -8.00
N LEU A 82 4.93 0.14 -7.99
CA LEU A 82 4.05 0.02 -6.82
C LEU A 82 3.65 -1.43 -6.52
N ARG A 83 3.42 -2.27 -7.53
CA ARG A 83 3.17 -3.71 -7.38
C ARG A 83 4.42 -4.43 -6.88
N ALA A 84 5.60 -4.04 -7.35
CA ALA A 84 6.86 -4.59 -6.83
C ALA A 84 7.00 -4.30 -5.33
N LEU A 85 6.67 -3.08 -4.89
CA LEU A 85 6.66 -2.69 -3.48
C LEU A 85 5.54 -3.34 -2.67
N GLN A 86 4.41 -3.70 -3.29
CA GLN A 86 3.27 -4.39 -2.65
C GLN A 86 3.56 -5.87 -2.34
N LYS A 87 4.35 -6.56 -3.18
CA LYS A 87 4.56 -8.02 -3.10
C LYS A 87 5.00 -8.53 -1.70
N PRO A 88 5.95 -7.87 -1.00
CA PRO A 88 6.35 -8.29 0.35
C PRO A 88 5.18 -8.27 1.34
N TRP A 89 4.32 -7.24 1.26
CA TRP A 89 3.17 -7.10 2.17
C TRP A 89 2.10 -8.17 1.96
N ILE A 90 1.79 -8.51 0.70
CA ILE A 90 0.88 -9.64 0.40
C ILE A 90 1.44 -10.95 0.97
N THR A 91 2.75 -11.12 0.85
CA THR A 91 3.42 -12.34 1.31
C THR A 91 3.36 -12.47 2.83
N LEU A 92 3.59 -11.37 3.56
CA LEU A 92 3.40 -11.31 5.02
C LEU A 92 1.97 -11.68 5.43
N GLY A 93 0.96 -11.07 4.80
CA GLY A 93 -0.44 -11.34 5.12
C GLY A 93 -0.81 -12.80 4.92
N ARG A 94 -0.33 -13.44 3.86
CA ARG A 94 -0.55 -14.88 3.60
C ARG A 94 0.14 -15.76 4.62
N ALA A 95 1.38 -15.44 5.00
CA ALA A 95 2.13 -16.19 6.00
C ALA A 95 1.46 -16.10 7.38
N PHE A 96 0.96 -14.92 7.76
CA PHE A 96 0.22 -14.71 9.01
C PHE A 96 -1.02 -15.59 9.09
N VAL A 97 -1.84 -15.59 8.04
CA VAL A 97 -3.06 -16.43 8.00
C VAL A 97 -2.69 -17.91 8.08
N SER A 98 -1.67 -18.35 7.33
CA SER A 98 -1.23 -19.76 7.32
C SER A 98 -0.70 -20.27 8.66
N GLU A 99 -0.14 -19.41 9.51
CA GLU A 99 0.33 -19.79 10.84
C GLU A 99 -0.79 -19.71 11.90
N ALA A 100 -1.85 -18.95 11.63
CA ALA A 100 -3.01 -18.80 12.50
C ALA A 100 -4.10 -19.87 12.28
N THR A 101 -3.96 -20.73 11.26
CA THR A 101 -4.87 -21.85 10.95
C THR A 101 -4.22 -23.18 11.26
#